data_AF-A0A523QWS6-F1
#
_entry.id   AF-A0A523QWS6-F1
#
_cell.length_a   1.000
_cell.length_b   1.000
_cell.length_c   1.000
_cell.angle_alpha   90.00
_cell.angle_beta   90.00
_cell.angle_gamma   90.00
#
_symmetry.space_group_name_H-M   'P 1'
#
loop_
_entity.id
_entity.type
_entity.pdbx_description
1 polymer ?
#
loop_
_entity_poly.entity_id
_entity_poly.type
_entity_poly.pdbx_seq_one_letter_code
_entity_poly.pdbx_strand_id
1 'polypeptide(L)'
;MRNRKILLIVLLVLAVSFLTYSTLIFAQDKEGEGKAAGTKMEKPVESLKYQNIMGDLGPDYHFLADIGEMIDKGREHNDGNTLIAASLLLLYAEKASEKESSIITGKALLEETAELAKEQKNAELAEKLADVYEDDKFGIGDKDAAKKFRKLAKQYKAASSARAGIGTVIINNDTPYYIRVYIDGYDRGIIYSGNVGWVNGVGSGTILLYGYAPYTDWEWGPITGHLDAGGTYTWNLIFN
;
A
#
# COMPACT_ATOMS: atom_id res chain seq x y z
N MET A 1 -5.04 54.91 10.65
CA MET A 1 -4.12 54.01 11.40
C MET A 1 -4.57 52.56 11.52
N ARG A 2 -5.88 52.25 11.46
CA ARG A 2 -6.42 50.88 11.64
C ARG A 2 -6.03 49.88 10.52
N ASN A 3 -5.80 50.37 9.30
CA ASN A 3 -5.49 49.52 8.13
C ASN A 3 -4.01 49.10 8.03
N ARG A 4 -3.08 49.77 8.72
CA ARG A 4 -1.66 49.37 8.72
C ARG A 4 -1.39 48.15 9.62
N LYS A 5 -2.21 47.94 10.66
CA LYS A 5 -2.08 46.78 11.55
C LYS A 5 -2.58 45.48 10.92
N ILE A 6 -3.61 45.54 10.07
CA ILE A 6 -4.15 44.37 9.38
C ILE A 6 -3.19 43.88 8.28
N LEU A 7 -2.55 44.79 7.55
CA LEU A 7 -1.56 44.43 6.52
C LEU A 7 -0.32 43.73 7.11
N LEU A 8 0.13 44.16 8.30
CA LEU A 8 1.25 43.56 9.02
C LEU A 8 0.92 42.14 9.53
N ILE A 9 -0.32 41.90 9.96
CA ILE A 9 -0.76 40.57 10.41
C ILE A 9 -0.90 39.59 9.23
N VAL A 10 -1.41 40.04 8.09
CA VAL A 10 -1.53 39.20 6.88
C VAL A 10 -0.15 38.83 6.30
N LEU A 11 0.82 39.75 6.32
CA LEU A 11 2.20 39.47 5.91
C LEU A 11 2.92 38.50 6.87
N LEU A 12 2.63 38.55 8.17
CA LEU A 12 3.22 37.64 9.15
C LEU A 12 2.66 36.21 9.04
N VAL A 13 1.38 36.07 8.70
CA VAL A 13 0.77 34.74 8.45
C VAL A 13 1.30 34.12 7.14
N LEU A 14 1.60 34.92 6.12
CA LEU A 14 2.23 34.46 4.87
C LEU A 14 3.72 34.11 5.04
N ALA A 15 4.45 34.80 5.92
CA ALA A 15 5.85 34.47 6.21
C ALA A 15 5.99 33.19 7.05
N VAL A 16 5.02 32.89 7.91
CA VAL A 16 5.02 31.64 8.71
C VAL A 16 4.56 30.43 7.90
N SER A 17 3.79 30.62 6.83
CA SER A 17 3.39 29.53 5.92
C SER A 17 4.44 29.15 4.87
N PHE A 18 5.58 29.84 4.82
CA PHE A 18 6.74 29.45 4.00
C PHE A 18 7.88 28.77 4.77
N LEU A 19 7.79 28.70 6.11
CA LEU A 19 8.83 28.11 6.97
C LEU A 19 8.55 26.66 7.41
N THR A 20 7.46 26.05 6.94
CA THR A 20 7.17 24.62 7.11
C THR A 20 7.19 23.85 5.79
N TYR A 21 7.91 24.37 4.78
CA TYR A 21 8.52 23.48 3.79
C TYR A 21 9.57 22.66 4.52
N SER A 22 9.07 21.53 5.05
CA SER A 22 9.77 20.29 5.26
C SER A 22 11.10 20.32 4.50
N THR A 23 12.18 20.44 5.27
CA THR A 23 13.47 19.89 4.90
C THR A 23 13.30 18.38 4.75
N LEU A 24 12.64 17.96 3.67
CA LEU A 24 12.96 16.71 3.03
C LEU A 24 14.39 16.91 2.57
N ILE A 25 15.30 16.45 3.42
CA ILE A 25 16.66 16.15 3.04
C ILE A 25 16.49 15.13 1.92
N PHE A 26 16.43 15.61 0.68
CA PHE A 26 16.77 14.80 -0.47
C PHE A 26 18.27 14.54 -0.33
N ALA A 27 18.59 13.52 0.46
CA ALA A 27 19.87 12.86 0.33
C ALA A 27 19.93 12.43 -1.13
N GLN A 28 20.77 13.14 -1.88
CA GLN A 28 21.15 12.77 -3.23
C GLN A 28 22.01 11.51 -3.06
N ASP A 29 21.33 10.37 -2.88
CA ASP A 29 22.00 9.10 -2.70
C ASP A 29 22.72 8.72 -3.98
N LYS A 30 23.93 8.19 -3.78
CA LYS A 30 24.87 7.78 -4.82
C LYS A 30 24.21 6.80 -5.78
N GLU A 31 24.61 6.87 -7.05
CA GLU A 31 24.15 6.05 -8.15
C GLU A 31 23.84 4.59 -7.75
N GLY A 32 22.61 4.19 -8.07
CA GLY A 32 22.25 2.82 -8.43
C GLY A 32 22.15 1.76 -7.35
N GLU A 33 22.55 1.99 -6.09
CA GLU A 33 22.55 0.92 -5.08
C GLU A 33 21.85 1.31 -3.77
N GLY A 34 20.92 0.46 -3.34
CA GLY A 34 20.27 0.53 -2.03
C GLY A 34 20.57 -0.69 -1.17
N LYS A 35 20.63 -0.50 0.15
CA LYS A 35 20.67 -1.59 1.12
C LYS A 35 19.49 -1.47 2.07
N ALA A 36 18.76 -2.56 2.28
CA ALA A 36 17.74 -2.66 3.32
C ALA A 36 18.14 -3.77 4.29
N ALA A 37 18.17 -3.45 5.59
CA ALA A 37 18.29 -4.45 6.64
C ALA A 37 16.91 -4.93 7.06
N GLY A 38 16.80 -6.22 7.34
CA GLY A 38 15.56 -6.79 7.86
C GLY A 38 15.18 -6.14 9.18
N THR A 39 13.91 -5.78 9.34
CA THR A 39 13.31 -5.34 10.60
C THR A 39 12.17 -6.25 10.98
N LYS A 40 11.92 -6.39 12.28
CA LYS A 40 10.69 -7.04 12.73
C LYS A 40 9.51 -6.12 12.45
N MET A 41 8.43 -6.67 11.91
CA MET A 41 7.16 -5.98 11.74
C MET A 41 6.66 -5.49 13.09
N GLU A 42 6.23 -4.23 13.15
CA GLU A 42 5.72 -3.61 14.38
C GLU A 42 4.42 -4.27 14.85
N LYS A 43 3.64 -4.81 13.91
CA LYS A 43 2.43 -5.59 14.16
C LYS A 43 2.43 -6.83 13.28
N PRO A 44 2.62 -8.03 13.86
CA PRO A 44 2.40 -9.27 13.14
C PRO A 44 0.98 -9.26 12.57
N VAL A 45 0.84 -9.57 11.29
CA VAL A 45 -0.48 -9.78 10.70
C VAL A 45 -1.01 -11.10 11.24
N GLU A 46 -2.06 -11.05 12.05
CA GLU A 46 -2.72 -12.25 12.55
C GLU A 46 -3.30 -13.05 11.37
N SER A 47 -2.98 -14.35 11.31
CA SER A 47 -3.55 -15.25 10.29
C SER A 47 -5.02 -15.53 10.60
N LEU A 48 -5.87 -15.23 9.64
CA LEU A 48 -7.31 -15.38 9.73
C LEU A 48 -7.82 -16.71 9.16
N LYS A 49 -7.00 -17.46 8.42
CA LYS A 49 -7.38 -18.75 7.81
C LYS A 49 -8.01 -19.75 8.78
N TYR A 50 -7.64 -19.71 10.05
CA TYR A 50 -8.16 -20.62 11.08
C TYR A 50 -9.20 -19.98 12.01
N GLN A 51 -9.59 -18.73 11.73
CA GLN A 51 -10.56 -17.99 12.52
C GLN A 51 -11.98 -18.20 11.96
N ASN A 52 -12.96 -18.38 12.85
CA ASN A 52 -14.36 -18.59 12.47
C ASN A 52 -15.09 -17.25 12.19
N ILE A 53 -14.74 -16.60 11.08
CA ILE A 53 -15.31 -15.29 10.69
C ILE A 53 -16.82 -15.35 10.47
N MET A 54 -17.36 -16.49 10.01
CA MET A 54 -18.81 -16.65 9.81
C MET A 54 -19.61 -16.79 11.12
N GLY A 55 -18.93 -17.07 12.25
CA GLY A 55 -19.58 -17.47 13.50
C GLY A 55 -20.62 -16.46 14.01
N ASP A 56 -20.32 -15.17 13.90
CA ASP A 56 -21.22 -14.10 14.36
C ASP A 56 -22.37 -13.81 13.39
N LEU A 57 -22.14 -14.07 12.10
CA LEU A 57 -23.05 -13.74 11.00
C LEU A 57 -24.14 -14.80 10.82
N GLY A 58 -23.84 -16.06 11.16
CA GLY A 58 -24.79 -17.17 11.15
C GLY A 58 -24.39 -18.30 10.19
N PRO A 59 -25.09 -19.45 10.25
CA PRO A 59 -24.69 -20.67 9.54
C PRO A 59 -24.90 -20.62 8.02
N ASP A 60 -25.76 -19.72 7.52
CA ASP A 60 -26.17 -19.70 6.11
C ASP A 60 -25.11 -19.09 5.18
N TYR A 61 -24.04 -18.50 5.73
CA TYR A 61 -22.98 -17.82 4.99
C TYR A 61 -21.80 -18.74 4.65
N HIS A 62 -22.08 -19.95 4.13
CA HIS A 62 -21.04 -20.94 3.79
C HIS A 62 -19.98 -20.43 2.80
N PHE A 63 -20.29 -19.43 1.97
CA PHE A 63 -19.32 -18.80 1.08
C PHE A 63 -18.21 -18.06 1.84
N LEU A 64 -18.39 -17.80 3.15
CA LEU A 64 -17.37 -17.22 4.01
C LEU A 64 -16.45 -18.27 4.67
N ALA A 65 -16.65 -19.57 4.43
CA ALA A 65 -15.83 -20.62 5.04
C ALA A 65 -14.32 -20.43 4.77
N ASP A 66 -13.97 -19.93 3.59
CA ASP A 66 -12.58 -19.70 3.16
C ASP A 66 -12.19 -18.20 3.16
N ILE A 67 -13.03 -17.31 3.73
CA ILE A 67 -12.77 -15.86 3.68
C ILE A 67 -11.49 -15.48 4.41
N GLY A 68 -11.16 -16.17 5.50
CA GLY A 68 -9.91 -15.98 6.24
C GLY A 68 -8.68 -16.28 5.39
N GLU A 69 -8.70 -17.37 4.61
CA GLU A 69 -7.61 -17.70 3.67
C GLU A 69 -7.51 -16.68 2.53
N MET A 70 -8.66 -16.20 2.04
CA MET A 70 -8.69 -15.16 1.00
C MET A 70 -8.06 -13.85 1.50
N ILE A 71 -8.39 -13.42 2.72
CA ILE A 71 -7.80 -12.24 3.35
C ILE A 71 -6.30 -12.44 3.57
N ASP A 72 -5.90 -13.58 4.14
CA ASP A 72 -4.50 -13.89 4.38
C ASP A 72 -3.68 -13.87 3.08
N LYS A 73 -4.22 -14.42 1.97
CA LYS A 73 -3.57 -14.34 0.65
C LYS A 73 -3.54 -12.91 0.08
N GLY A 74 -4.62 -12.15 0.26
CA GLY A 74 -4.67 -10.74 -0.15
C GLY A 74 -3.60 -9.91 0.56
N ARG A 75 -3.41 -10.13 1.87
CA ARG A 75 -2.35 -9.50 2.67
C ARG A 75 -0.97 -10.00 2.26
N GLU A 76 -0.82 -11.32 2.13
CA GLU A 76 0.44 -11.95 1.69
C GLU A 76 0.91 -11.36 0.35
N HIS A 77 0.01 -11.21 -0.62
CA HIS A 77 0.35 -10.73 -1.96
C HIS A 77 0.19 -9.22 -2.15
N ASN A 78 -0.13 -8.47 -1.08
CA ASN A 78 -0.52 -7.06 -1.17
C ASN A 78 -1.50 -6.83 -2.34
N ASP A 79 -2.45 -7.76 -2.51
CA ASP A 79 -3.43 -7.74 -3.59
C ASP A 79 -4.70 -7.06 -3.09
N GLY A 80 -4.75 -5.75 -3.28
CA GLY A 80 -5.92 -4.95 -2.94
C GLY A 80 -7.21 -5.38 -3.66
N ASN A 81 -7.14 -6.06 -4.81
CA ASN A 81 -8.36 -6.55 -5.46
C ASN A 81 -8.95 -7.74 -4.70
N THR A 82 -8.08 -8.66 -4.26
CA THR A 82 -8.48 -9.77 -3.39
C THR A 82 -9.05 -9.24 -2.06
N LEU A 83 -8.43 -8.21 -1.48
CA LEU A 83 -8.94 -7.59 -0.24
C LEU A 83 -10.29 -6.87 -0.45
N ILE A 84 -10.48 -6.17 -1.57
CA ILE A 84 -11.80 -5.59 -1.92
C ILE A 84 -12.85 -6.69 -2.13
N ALA A 85 -12.52 -7.77 -2.84
CA ALA A 85 -13.48 -8.84 -3.05
C ALA A 85 -13.88 -9.49 -1.72
N ALA A 86 -12.92 -9.74 -0.82
CA ALA A 86 -13.19 -10.26 0.51
C ALA A 86 -14.04 -9.28 1.35
N SER A 87 -13.75 -7.98 1.28
CA SER A 87 -14.53 -6.97 2.01
C SER A 87 -15.97 -6.88 1.54
N LEU A 88 -16.23 -6.97 0.22
CA LEU A 88 -17.59 -6.96 -0.33
C LEU A 88 -18.41 -8.20 0.07
N LEU A 89 -17.77 -9.38 0.16
CA LEU A 89 -18.42 -10.60 0.67
C LEU A 89 -18.81 -10.44 2.15
N LEU A 90 -17.93 -9.86 2.98
CA LEU A 90 -18.23 -9.56 4.37
C LEU A 90 -19.34 -8.54 4.50
N LEU A 91 -19.25 -7.39 3.82
CA LEU A 91 -20.29 -6.35 3.88
C LEU A 91 -21.66 -6.86 3.46
N TYR A 92 -21.72 -7.75 2.46
CA TYR A 92 -22.96 -8.40 2.07
C TYR A 92 -23.54 -9.23 3.22
N ALA A 93 -22.73 -10.08 3.84
CA ALA A 93 -23.15 -10.92 4.95
C ALA A 93 -23.54 -10.08 6.17
N GLU A 94 -22.74 -9.08 6.52
CA GLU A 94 -22.97 -8.18 7.65
C GLU A 94 -24.29 -7.41 7.51
N LYS A 95 -24.54 -6.90 6.31
CA LYS A 95 -25.80 -6.22 5.99
C LYS A 95 -26.99 -7.17 6.05
N ALA A 96 -26.85 -8.39 5.54
CA ALA A 96 -27.94 -9.36 5.51
C ALA A 96 -28.25 -9.97 6.89
N SER A 97 -27.23 -10.13 7.75
CA SER A 97 -27.40 -10.62 9.12
C SER A 97 -27.70 -9.53 10.15
N GLU A 98 -27.57 -8.25 9.78
CA GLU A 98 -27.63 -7.09 10.67
C GLU A 98 -26.62 -7.20 11.84
N LYS A 99 -25.46 -7.78 11.57
CA LYS A 99 -24.40 -8.05 12.54
C LYS A 99 -23.04 -7.82 11.90
N GLU A 100 -22.05 -7.46 12.71
CA GLU A 100 -20.66 -7.36 12.28
C GLU A 100 -19.88 -8.58 12.75
N SER A 101 -18.87 -9.00 11.99
CA SER A 101 -17.94 -10.02 12.46
C SER A 101 -17.03 -9.46 13.55
N SER A 102 -16.90 -10.17 14.67
CA SER A 102 -16.05 -9.76 15.81
C SER A 102 -14.55 -9.86 15.53
N ILE A 103 -14.16 -10.61 14.49
CA ILE A 103 -12.77 -10.84 14.10
C ILE A 103 -12.31 -9.74 13.15
N ILE A 104 -13.06 -9.53 12.08
CA ILE A 104 -12.78 -8.49 11.08
C ILE A 104 -14.05 -8.11 10.33
N THR A 105 -14.24 -6.81 10.13
CA THR A 105 -15.39 -6.30 9.37
C THR A 105 -15.02 -6.01 7.92
N GLY A 106 -16.01 -6.00 7.03
CA GLY A 106 -15.77 -5.62 5.64
C GLY A 106 -15.28 -4.17 5.52
N LYS A 107 -15.76 -3.27 6.39
CA LYS A 107 -15.27 -1.89 6.44
C LYS A 107 -13.80 -1.79 6.87
N ALA A 108 -13.38 -2.56 7.87
CA ALA A 108 -11.98 -2.58 8.30
C ALA A 108 -11.05 -3.05 7.18
N LEU A 109 -11.45 -4.05 6.39
CA LEU A 109 -10.68 -4.47 5.21
C LEU A 109 -10.61 -3.41 4.11
N LEU A 110 -11.66 -2.61 3.91
CA LEU A 110 -11.61 -1.48 2.97
C LEU A 110 -10.64 -0.39 3.43
N GLU A 111 -10.57 -0.11 4.73
CA GLU A 111 -9.60 0.81 5.31
C GLU A 111 -8.17 0.29 5.13
N GLU A 112 -7.95 -1.01 5.36
CA GLU A 112 -6.67 -1.67 5.08
C GLU A 112 -6.29 -1.56 3.60
N THR A 113 -7.24 -1.83 2.70
CA THR A 113 -7.01 -1.71 1.25
C THR A 113 -6.75 -0.26 0.82
N ALA A 114 -7.34 0.71 1.52
CA ALA A 114 -7.10 2.13 1.28
C ALA A 114 -5.68 2.57 1.64
N GLU A 115 -5.13 2.09 2.76
CA GLU A 115 -3.71 2.33 3.09
C GLU A 115 -2.81 1.66 2.06
N LEU A 116 -3.14 0.42 1.68
CA LEU A 116 -2.41 -0.29 0.63
C LEU A 116 -2.40 0.50 -0.69
N ALA A 117 -3.54 1.02 -1.14
CA ALA A 117 -3.62 1.84 -2.35
C ALA A 117 -2.74 3.10 -2.28
N LYS A 118 -2.58 3.70 -1.10
CA LYS A 118 -1.73 4.89 -0.90
C LYS A 118 -0.25 4.53 -0.91
N GLU A 119 0.12 3.47 -0.19
CA GLU A 119 1.49 2.95 -0.13
C GLU A 119 1.98 2.56 -1.51
N GLN A 120 1.15 1.81 -2.26
CA GLN A 120 1.45 1.38 -3.61
C GLN A 120 1.33 2.51 -4.65
N LYS A 121 0.75 3.66 -4.30
CA LYS A 121 0.35 4.72 -5.25
C LYS A 121 -0.42 4.12 -6.45
N ASN A 122 -1.31 3.17 -6.18
CA ASN A 122 -1.99 2.39 -7.20
C ASN A 122 -3.26 3.12 -7.66
N ALA A 123 -3.20 3.71 -8.86
CA ALA A 123 -4.30 4.50 -9.42
C ALA A 123 -5.56 3.65 -9.66
N GLU A 124 -5.40 2.43 -10.16
CA GLU A 124 -6.51 1.53 -10.45
C GLU A 124 -7.21 1.06 -9.17
N LEU A 125 -6.42 0.68 -8.16
CA LEU A 125 -6.96 0.28 -6.86
C LEU A 125 -7.69 1.43 -6.17
N ALA A 126 -7.13 2.64 -6.22
CA ALA A 126 -7.81 3.84 -5.74
C ALA A 126 -9.12 4.11 -6.51
N GLU A 127 -9.15 3.86 -7.82
CA GLU A 127 -10.38 4.02 -8.61
C GLU A 127 -11.46 3.00 -8.21
N LYS A 128 -11.10 1.74 -7.98
CA LYS A 128 -12.00 0.70 -7.48
C LYS A 128 -12.51 1.01 -6.07
N LEU A 129 -11.65 1.49 -5.16
CA LEU A 129 -12.09 1.96 -3.85
C LEU A 129 -13.10 3.09 -3.98
N ALA A 130 -12.88 4.04 -4.90
CA ALA A 130 -13.85 5.10 -5.13
C ALA A 130 -15.21 4.57 -5.58
N ASP A 131 -15.24 3.57 -6.47
CA ASP A 131 -16.48 2.91 -6.90
C ASP A 131 -17.20 2.25 -5.72
N VAL A 132 -16.45 1.54 -4.86
CA VAL A 132 -17.01 0.85 -3.68
C VAL A 132 -17.59 1.84 -2.66
N TYR A 133 -16.89 2.94 -2.38
CA TYR A 133 -17.38 3.97 -1.45
C TYR A 133 -18.57 4.77 -2.03
N GLU A 134 -18.66 4.89 -3.35
CA GLU A 134 -19.76 5.59 -4.03
C GLU A 134 -21.05 4.75 -4.06
N ASP A 135 -20.93 3.41 -4.17
CA ASP A 135 -22.05 2.46 -4.17
C ASP A 135 -22.64 2.27 -2.76
N ASP A 136 -23.95 2.49 -2.61
CA ASP A 136 -24.68 2.34 -1.34
C ASP A 136 -25.27 0.93 -1.13
N LYS A 137 -25.14 0.03 -2.11
CA LYS A 137 -25.69 -1.33 -2.05
C LYS A 137 -25.21 -2.12 -0.83
N PHE A 138 -24.01 -1.83 -0.34
CA PHE A 138 -23.42 -2.47 0.83
C PHE A 138 -23.51 -1.62 2.11
N GLY A 139 -24.27 -0.52 2.09
CA GLY A 139 -24.49 0.33 3.27
C GLY A 139 -23.36 1.32 3.58
N ILE A 140 -22.39 1.49 2.67
CA ILE A 140 -21.28 2.44 2.82
C ILE A 140 -21.70 3.84 2.38
N GLY A 141 -21.91 4.05 1.07
CA GLY A 141 -22.41 5.32 0.51
C GLY A 141 -21.62 6.59 0.90
N ASP A 142 -20.32 6.48 1.15
CA ASP A 142 -19.46 7.60 1.54
C ASP A 142 -18.90 8.33 0.31
N LYS A 143 -19.69 9.28 -0.19
CA LYS A 143 -19.35 10.10 -1.36
C LYS A 143 -18.09 10.96 -1.16
N ASP A 144 -17.77 11.32 0.09
CA ASP A 144 -16.58 12.12 0.38
C ASP A 144 -15.32 11.26 0.30
N ALA A 145 -15.35 10.03 0.83
CA ALA A 145 -14.30 9.04 0.63
C ALA A 145 -14.12 8.73 -0.87
N ALA A 146 -15.21 8.47 -1.59
CA ALA A 146 -15.16 8.23 -3.04
C ALA A 146 -14.45 9.38 -3.79
N LYS A 147 -14.82 10.64 -3.49
CA LYS A 147 -14.19 11.82 -4.09
C LYS A 147 -12.70 11.92 -3.76
N LYS A 148 -12.30 11.60 -2.52
CA LYS A 148 -10.88 11.56 -2.11
C LYS A 148 -10.11 10.52 -2.93
N PHE A 149 -10.64 9.31 -3.08
CA PHE A 149 -9.99 8.26 -3.85
C PHE A 149 -9.93 8.55 -5.35
N ARG A 150 -10.98 9.15 -5.95
CA ARG A 150 -10.89 9.65 -7.35
C ARG A 150 -9.78 10.68 -7.52
N LYS A 151 -9.57 11.56 -6.53
CA LYS A 151 -8.47 12.54 -6.55
C LYS A 151 -7.12 11.84 -6.47
N LEU A 152 -6.96 10.87 -5.57
CA LEU A 152 -5.74 10.07 -5.47
C LEU A 152 -5.45 9.31 -6.76
N ALA A 153 -6.45 8.63 -7.34
CA ALA A 153 -6.32 7.92 -8.61
C ALA A 153 -5.79 8.82 -9.73
N LYS A 154 -6.34 10.05 -9.86
CA LYS A 154 -5.83 11.05 -10.81
C LYS A 154 -4.38 11.46 -10.52
N GLN A 155 -4.04 11.69 -9.26
CA GLN A 155 -2.67 12.06 -8.86
C GLN A 155 -1.68 10.95 -9.16
N TYR A 156 -2.02 9.69 -8.85
CA TYR A 156 -1.19 8.52 -9.08
C TYR A 156 -1.03 8.22 -10.58
N LYS A 157 -2.10 8.34 -11.36
CA LYS A 157 -2.05 8.19 -12.82
C LYS A 157 -1.15 9.23 -13.47
N ALA A 158 -1.25 10.50 -13.04
CA ALA A 158 -0.39 11.57 -13.51
C ALA A 158 1.09 11.30 -13.17
N ALA A 159 1.38 10.87 -11.95
CA ALA A 159 2.73 10.52 -11.51
C ALA A 159 3.32 9.35 -12.32
N SER A 160 2.53 8.31 -12.60
CA SER A 160 2.97 7.18 -13.44
C SER A 160 3.24 7.61 -14.88
N SER A 161 2.44 8.54 -15.44
CA SER A 161 2.63 9.03 -16.81
C SER A 161 3.81 9.99 -16.99
N ALA A 162 4.34 10.55 -15.88
CA ALA A 162 5.48 11.45 -15.91
C ALA A 162 6.83 10.73 -16.00
N ARG A 163 6.85 9.40 -15.99
CA ARG A 163 8.08 8.61 -16.04
C ARG A 163 8.66 8.65 -17.46
N ALA A 164 9.94 9.02 -17.58
CA ALA A 164 10.63 9.23 -18.84
C ALA A 164 10.96 7.93 -19.62
N GLY A 165 10.88 6.76 -18.96
CA GLY A 165 11.09 5.47 -19.57
C GLY A 165 10.95 4.32 -18.58
N ILE A 166 11.54 3.18 -18.92
CA ILE A 166 11.62 1.98 -18.07
C ILE A 166 13.09 1.62 -17.83
N GLY A 167 13.37 0.94 -16.73
CA GLY A 167 14.67 0.38 -16.38
C GLY A 167 14.52 -0.99 -15.73
N THR A 168 15.60 -1.42 -15.07
CA THR A 168 15.71 -2.73 -14.42
C THR A 168 16.02 -2.57 -12.93
N VAL A 169 15.34 -3.33 -12.08
CA VAL A 169 15.73 -3.46 -10.68
C VAL A 169 16.34 -4.84 -10.46
N ILE A 170 17.58 -4.87 -9.97
CA ILE A 170 18.28 -6.08 -9.53
C ILE A 170 18.05 -6.23 -8.03
N ILE A 171 17.70 -7.42 -7.56
CA ILE A 171 17.42 -7.67 -6.15
C ILE A 171 18.38 -8.77 -5.68
N ASN A 172 19.31 -8.43 -4.80
CA ASN A 172 20.22 -9.39 -4.17
C ASN A 172 19.63 -9.81 -2.83
N ASN A 173 19.26 -11.08 -2.69
CA ASN A 173 18.73 -11.62 -1.43
C ASN A 173 19.83 -12.31 -0.62
N ASP A 174 20.57 -11.54 0.17
CA ASP A 174 21.61 -12.05 1.09
C ASP A 174 21.04 -12.41 2.47
N THR A 175 19.75 -12.74 2.54
CA THR A 175 19.05 -13.12 3.78
C THR A 175 18.83 -14.64 3.82
N PRO A 176 18.59 -15.26 5.00
CA PRO A 176 18.24 -16.67 5.10
C PRO A 176 16.79 -16.98 4.70
N TYR A 177 16.02 -15.98 4.24
CA TYR A 177 14.60 -16.11 3.93
C TYR A 177 14.34 -16.04 2.43
N TYR A 178 13.21 -16.59 1.99
CA TYR A 178 12.65 -16.22 0.69
C TYR A 178 11.80 -14.96 0.86
N ILE A 179 12.02 -13.97 0.01
CA ILE A 179 11.43 -12.64 0.15
C ILE A 179 10.45 -12.41 -0.99
N ARG A 180 9.20 -12.08 -0.67
CA ARG A 180 8.27 -11.54 -1.67
C ARG A 180 8.54 -10.05 -1.84
N VAL A 181 8.71 -9.62 -3.08
CA VAL A 181 9.19 -8.28 -3.42
C VAL A 181 8.12 -7.45 -4.10
N TYR A 182 8.01 -6.20 -3.67
CA TYR A 182 7.15 -5.18 -4.23
C TYR A 182 7.97 -4.02 -4.77
N ILE A 183 7.66 -3.60 -5.99
CA ILE A 183 8.26 -2.42 -6.61
C ILE A 183 7.15 -1.49 -7.07
N ASP A 184 7.15 -0.28 -6.52
CA ASP A 184 6.05 0.68 -6.62
C ASP A 184 4.72 0.05 -6.20
N GLY A 185 4.77 -0.80 -5.16
CA GLY A 185 3.61 -1.50 -4.64
C GLY A 185 3.10 -2.69 -5.46
N TYR A 186 3.65 -2.94 -6.64
CA TYR A 186 3.27 -4.11 -7.43
C TYR A 186 4.09 -5.32 -7.02
N ASP A 187 3.43 -6.46 -6.78
CA ASP A 187 4.09 -7.74 -6.55
C ASP A 187 4.96 -8.12 -7.76
N ARG A 188 6.24 -8.40 -7.50
CA ARG A 188 7.23 -8.84 -8.49
C ARG A 188 7.67 -10.28 -8.29
N GLY A 189 7.07 -10.98 -7.33
CA GLY A 189 7.32 -12.39 -7.04
C GLY A 189 8.27 -12.61 -5.87
N ILE A 190 8.71 -13.86 -5.73
CA ILE A 190 9.57 -14.33 -4.65
C ILE A 190 11.01 -14.46 -5.12
N ILE A 191 11.95 -13.91 -4.34
CA ILE A 191 13.39 -14.15 -4.48
C ILE A 191 13.83 -15.07 -3.34
N TYR A 192 14.33 -16.26 -3.68
CA TYR A 192 14.81 -17.22 -2.69
C TYR A 192 16.13 -16.77 -2.04
N SER A 193 16.41 -17.30 -0.85
CA SER A 193 17.65 -17.03 -0.10
C SER A 193 18.89 -17.31 -0.96
N GLY A 194 19.85 -16.38 -0.96
CA GLY A 194 21.11 -16.47 -1.69
C GLY A 194 21.00 -16.26 -3.20
N ASN A 195 19.80 -15.95 -3.72
CA ASN A 195 19.58 -15.74 -5.15
C ASN A 195 19.50 -14.25 -5.51
N VAL A 196 19.69 -13.98 -6.80
CA VAL A 196 19.50 -12.68 -7.42
C VAL A 196 18.24 -12.70 -8.30
N GLY A 197 17.42 -11.66 -8.20
CA GLY A 197 16.25 -11.42 -9.04
C GLY A 197 16.45 -10.25 -10.00
N TRP A 198 15.81 -10.30 -11.16
CA TRP A 198 15.79 -9.20 -12.14
C TRP A 198 14.35 -8.83 -12.48
N VAL A 199 13.98 -7.59 -12.20
CA VAL A 199 12.67 -7.05 -12.56
C VAL A 199 12.87 -6.00 -13.67
N ASN A 200 12.54 -6.40 -14.90
CA ASN A 200 12.57 -5.52 -16.05
C ASN A 200 11.27 -4.72 -16.17
N GLY A 201 11.31 -3.59 -16.88
CA GLY A 201 10.11 -2.80 -17.17
C GLY A 201 9.61 -1.97 -15.99
N VAL A 202 10.47 -1.68 -15.01
CA VAL A 202 10.15 -0.80 -13.89
C VAL A 202 10.22 0.64 -14.39
N GLY A 203 9.21 1.46 -14.13
CA GLY A 203 9.20 2.84 -14.59
C GLY A 203 10.33 3.68 -13.95
N SER A 204 10.99 4.51 -14.76
CA SER A 204 12.08 5.39 -14.31
C SER A 204 11.61 6.47 -13.32
N GLY A 205 12.52 6.99 -12.51
CA GLY A 205 12.31 8.01 -11.50
C GLY A 205 12.48 7.45 -10.09
N THR A 206 11.81 8.06 -9.12
CA THR A 206 11.76 7.50 -7.76
C THR A 206 10.93 6.23 -7.76
N ILE A 207 11.55 5.13 -7.31
CA ILE A 207 10.93 3.83 -7.11
C ILE A 207 10.78 3.54 -5.62
N LEU A 208 9.68 2.91 -5.23
CA LEU A 208 9.46 2.42 -3.86
C LEU A 208 9.73 0.91 -3.82
N LEU A 209 10.57 0.46 -2.88
CA LEU A 209 10.96 -0.93 -2.72
C LEU A 209 10.53 -1.41 -1.35
N TYR A 210 9.82 -2.52 -1.32
CA TYR A 210 9.39 -3.19 -0.10
C TYR A 210 9.48 -4.70 -0.29
N GLY A 211 9.82 -5.42 0.76
CA GLY A 211 9.86 -6.87 0.72
C GLY A 211 9.58 -7.41 2.11
N TYR A 212 9.00 -8.60 2.18
CA TYR A 212 8.78 -9.28 3.45
C TYR A 212 8.99 -10.77 3.27
N ALA A 213 9.33 -11.44 4.36
CA ALA A 213 9.51 -12.88 4.40
C ALA A 213 8.18 -13.54 4.82
N PRO A 214 7.49 -14.27 3.90
CA PRO A 214 6.22 -14.91 4.23
C PRO A 214 6.34 -15.89 5.39
N TYR A 215 5.28 -15.96 6.22
CA TYR A 215 5.22 -16.76 7.44
C TYR A 215 6.27 -16.41 8.51
N THR A 216 6.81 -15.20 8.45
CA THR A 216 7.69 -14.65 9.48
C THR A 216 7.26 -13.22 9.83
N ASP A 217 7.87 -12.66 10.87
CA ASP A 217 7.67 -11.27 11.26
C ASP A 217 8.71 -10.32 10.65
N TRP A 218 9.34 -10.67 9.52
CA TRP A 218 10.45 -9.89 8.96
C TRP A 218 10.09 -9.17 7.66
N GLU A 219 10.51 -7.91 7.56
CA GLU A 219 10.35 -7.05 6.40
C GLU A 219 11.63 -6.25 6.07
N TRP A 220 11.72 -5.78 4.82
CA TRP A 220 12.81 -5.01 4.25
C TRP A 220 12.24 -3.79 3.53
N GLY A 221 12.50 -2.62 4.11
CA GLY A 221 11.91 -1.37 3.65
C GLY A 221 10.66 -0.99 4.44
N PRO A 222 9.87 -0.01 3.97
CA PRO A 222 9.97 0.63 2.67
C PRO A 222 11.26 1.46 2.51
N ILE A 223 11.92 1.34 1.36
CA ILE A 223 13.00 2.25 0.94
C ILE A 223 12.68 2.88 -0.41
N THR A 224 13.21 4.07 -0.67
CA THR A 224 13.12 4.72 -1.97
C THR A 224 14.44 4.60 -2.72
N GLY A 225 14.39 4.20 -3.99
CA GLY A 225 15.50 4.25 -4.92
C GLY A 225 15.27 5.27 -6.04
N HIS A 226 16.30 5.55 -6.83
CA HIS A 226 16.19 6.29 -8.07
C HIS A 226 16.63 5.42 -9.24
N LEU A 227 15.78 5.31 -10.27
CA LEU A 227 16.02 4.48 -11.45
C LEU A 227 16.00 5.36 -12.70
N ASP A 228 17.12 5.48 -13.38
CA ASP A 228 17.17 6.20 -14.66
C ASP A 228 16.42 5.45 -15.78
N ALA A 229 15.97 6.18 -16.80
CA ALA A 229 15.41 5.56 -18.00
C ALA A 229 16.49 4.73 -18.72
N GLY A 230 16.22 3.44 -18.92
CA GLY A 230 17.19 2.44 -19.40
C GLY A 230 18.24 2.03 -18.36
N GLY A 231 18.19 2.60 -17.15
CA GLY A 231 19.14 2.37 -16.09
C GLY A 231 18.89 1.07 -15.31
N THR A 232 19.77 0.83 -14.35
CA THR A 232 19.68 -0.30 -13.42
C THR A 232 19.78 0.22 -11.99
N TYR A 233 18.94 -0.29 -11.09
CA TYR A 233 19.03 -0.08 -9.66
C TYR A 233 19.18 -1.42 -8.94
N THR A 234 20.18 -1.57 -8.10
CA THR A 234 20.44 -2.78 -7.31
C THR A 234 19.97 -2.58 -5.88
N TRP A 235 19.06 -3.44 -5.42
CA TRP A 235 18.56 -3.49 -4.06
C TRP A 235 19.13 -4.71 -3.34
N ASN A 236 19.91 -4.49 -2.29
CA ASN A 236 20.51 -5.54 -1.48
C ASN A 236 19.71 -5.73 -0.19
N LEU A 237 19.17 -6.93 0.00
CA LEU A 237 18.47 -7.35 1.20
C LEU A 237 19.47 -8.03 2.12
N ILE A 238 19.69 -7.47 3.31
CA ILE A 238 20.62 -8.03 4.30
C ILE A 238 19.89 -8.40 5.58
N PHE A 239 20.40 -9.41 6.29
CA PHE A 239 19.93 -9.79 7.61
C PHE A 239 20.96 -9.34 8.66
N ASN A 240 20.51 -8.59 9.66
CA ASN A 240 21.36 -8.10 10.75
C ASN A 240 21.26 -8.99 11.99
#